data_AF-A0A6S7IN18-F1
#
_entry.id   AF-A0A6S7IN18-F1
#
_cell.length_a   1.000
_cell.length_b   1.000
_cell.length_c   1.000
_cell.angle_alpha   90.00
_cell.angle_beta   90.00
_cell.angle_gamma   90.00
#
_symmetry.space_group_name_H-M   'P 1'
#
loop_
_entity.id
_entity.type
_entity.pdbx_description
1 polymer ?
#
loop_
_entity_poly.entity_id
_entity_poly.type
_entity_poly.pdbx_seq_one_letter_code
_entity_poly.pdbx_strand_id
1 'polypeptide(L)'
;MASVQSNVDWQSTKNTILERNRQMFNNSDMSDISFTCEGSDKTFYAHKYVLATSSAVFHAMFYGGLAVKDSILHLSDTNDESLEQFLRFLYTEKCTLTADNVVTTRYLAKKYIIPSLNEKCVNFLLENLNPENVLDILEQMIRFDEKELEKQCWEIIESSTGKVVASDSFNNISQTTLAKLLKRDILKIPEVELFQAVLKWIDFQCSRKNLKPTGENRRPIIGEAIYDFRFIGMSQAEFVQHVSKSGLLTSDELVPIYEKFLGFDSPALKWNLPNRKPGNIVRFSRFSKIAVEEVRETWRYGRTPDRLCFSVNEEAFLLGVRLFGDKGRSKYHVTFEVKEAKVTGTYISERNQDDIPGFDVMLNKPVILKQNEVVTLSATIEGPQSCGSKNGIQSITLQEISVTFSNSPPPHNGTQVNQGQFHKIILEI
;
A
#
# COMPACT_ATOMS: atom_id res chain seq x y z
N MET A 1 57.88 28.90 24.40
CA MET A 1 57.41 27.71 25.15
C MET A 1 56.40 27.01 24.26
N ALA A 2 56.82 25.94 23.61
CA ALA A 2 55.97 25.08 22.80
C ALA A 2 55.07 24.23 23.71
N SER A 3 53.77 24.19 23.42
CA SER A 3 52.80 23.33 24.13
C SER A 3 52.91 21.89 23.62
N VAL A 4 53.90 21.18 24.15
CA VAL A 4 54.04 19.73 24.02
C VAL A 4 53.36 19.10 25.23
N GLN A 5 52.07 18.78 25.19
CA GLN A 5 51.46 17.71 25.99
C GLN A 5 49.93 17.62 25.76
N SER A 6 49.50 16.80 24.80
CA SER A 6 48.16 16.16 24.85
C SER A 6 48.01 14.93 23.95
N ASN A 7 49.12 14.30 23.51
CA ASN A 7 49.08 13.24 22.50
C ASN A 7 49.82 11.97 22.95
N VAL A 8 49.64 11.58 24.21
CA VAL A 8 50.37 10.46 24.83
C VAL A 8 49.39 9.31 25.12
N ASP A 9 49.69 8.16 24.52
CA ASP A 9 49.13 6.83 24.79
C ASP A 9 47.61 6.66 24.74
N TRP A 10 46.92 7.26 23.77
CA TRP A 10 45.48 6.99 23.59
C TRP A 10 45.20 5.50 23.41
N GLN A 11 46.13 4.74 22.84
CA GLN A 11 46.04 3.29 22.67
C GLN A 11 45.87 2.56 24.02
N SER A 12 46.52 3.07 25.08
CA SER A 12 46.38 2.54 26.45
C SER A 12 45.02 2.83 27.09
N THR A 13 44.28 3.82 26.58
CA THR A 13 42.95 4.21 27.09
C THR A 13 41.79 3.47 26.42
N LYS A 14 42.06 2.68 25.37
CA LYS A 14 41.06 1.92 24.61
C LYS A 14 41.22 0.42 24.89
N ASN A 15 40.24 -0.16 25.56
CA ASN A 15 40.29 -1.51 26.10
C ASN A 15 40.11 -2.58 25.00
N THR A 16 39.39 -2.27 23.92
CA THR A 16 39.12 -3.22 22.84
C THR A 16 39.75 -2.81 21.51
N ILE A 17 39.97 -3.78 20.63
CA ILE A 17 40.40 -3.53 19.23
C ILE A 17 39.38 -2.63 18.52
N LEU A 18 38.08 -2.86 18.74
CA LEU A 18 37.01 -2.05 18.17
C LEU A 18 37.09 -0.57 18.60
N GLU A 19 37.38 -0.30 19.88
CA GLU A 19 37.57 1.07 20.36
C GLU A 19 38.80 1.75 19.75
N ARG A 20 39.87 0.98 19.50
CA ARG A 20 41.05 1.50 18.81
C ARG A 20 40.78 1.77 17.34
N ASN A 21 40.12 0.86 16.64
CA ASN A 21 39.70 1.08 15.25
C ASN A 21 38.74 2.28 15.16
N ARG A 22 37.79 2.43 16.09
CA ARG A 22 36.92 3.60 16.15
C ARG A 22 37.69 4.91 16.29
N GLN A 23 38.79 4.94 17.05
CA GLN A 23 39.66 6.12 17.15
C GLN A 23 40.39 6.44 15.83
N MET A 24 40.64 5.43 14.99
CA MET A 24 41.33 5.58 13.70
C MET A 24 40.39 5.90 12.53
N PHE A 25 39.08 5.92 12.75
CA PHE A 25 38.13 6.32 11.72
C PHE A 25 38.37 7.78 11.28
N ASN A 26 38.55 8.00 9.97
CA ASN A 26 38.85 9.30 9.37
C ASN A 26 40.02 10.04 10.04
N ASN A 27 41.02 9.30 10.50
CA ASN A 27 42.24 9.82 11.11
C ASN A 27 43.39 9.75 10.10
N SER A 28 44.14 10.84 9.94
CA SER A 28 45.28 10.91 9.02
C SER A 28 46.51 10.17 9.54
N ASP A 29 46.63 9.97 10.85
CA ASP A 29 47.72 9.19 11.45
C ASP A 29 47.72 7.76 10.90
N MET A 30 48.87 7.28 10.44
CA MET A 30 49.05 5.97 9.79
C MET A 30 48.14 5.68 8.57
N SER A 31 47.40 6.67 8.06
CA SER A 31 46.61 6.49 6.85
C SER A 31 47.49 6.28 5.62
N ASP A 32 47.14 5.31 4.78
CA ASP A 32 47.88 4.91 3.57
C ASP A 32 47.00 4.94 2.32
N ILE A 33 45.77 5.44 2.45
CA ILE A 33 44.81 5.70 1.39
C ILE A 33 43.84 6.81 1.82
N SER A 34 43.34 7.57 0.86
CA SER A 34 42.29 8.56 1.08
C SER A 34 41.25 8.55 -0.03
N PHE A 35 40.06 9.06 0.27
CA PHE A 35 38.93 9.11 -0.66
C PHE A 35 38.39 10.52 -0.79
N THR A 36 37.91 10.85 -1.98
CA THR A 36 37.16 12.09 -2.25
C THR A 36 35.96 11.75 -3.13
N CYS A 37 34.87 12.50 -2.98
CA CYS A 37 33.69 12.37 -3.82
C CYS A 37 33.75 13.38 -4.97
N GLU A 38 33.16 13.04 -6.12
CA GLU A 38 33.04 13.98 -7.23
C GLU A 38 32.27 15.25 -6.79
N GLY A 39 32.82 16.41 -7.12
CA GLY A 39 32.25 17.70 -6.74
C GLY A 39 32.43 18.11 -5.27
N SER A 40 33.23 17.37 -4.49
CA SER A 40 33.58 17.72 -3.11
C SER A 40 35.10 17.79 -2.90
N ASP A 41 35.53 18.79 -2.11
CA ASP A 41 36.92 18.94 -1.64
C ASP A 41 37.17 18.19 -0.31
N LYS A 42 36.17 17.47 0.22
CA LYS A 42 36.31 16.73 1.49
C LYS A 42 37.12 15.46 1.27
N THR A 43 38.22 15.36 2.01
CA THR A 43 39.08 14.16 2.03
C THR A 43 38.73 13.26 3.22
N PHE A 44 38.56 11.97 2.96
CA PHE A 44 38.38 10.93 3.96
C PHE A 44 39.65 10.07 4.08
N TYR A 45 40.31 10.10 5.23
CA TYR A 45 41.50 9.29 5.49
C TYR A 45 41.10 7.87 5.93
N ALA A 46 41.80 6.87 5.38
CA ALA A 46 41.53 5.47 5.68
C ALA A 46 42.81 4.62 5.63
N HIS A 47 42.65 3.33 5.95
CA HIS A 47 43.74 2.39 6.15
C HIS A 47 43.47 1.12 5.34
N LYS A 48 44.33 0.81 4.36
CA LYS A 48 44.17 -0.31 3.43
C LYS A 48 43.96 -1.64 4.14
N TYR A 49 44.66 -1.88 5.25
CA TYR A 49 44.49 -3.09 6.06
C TYR A 49 43.06 -3.24 6.57
N VAL A 50 42.50 -2.20 7.21
CA VAL A 50 41.12 -2.23 7.74
C VAL A 50 40.14 -2.52 6.60
N LEU A 51 40.23 -1.76 5.51
CA LEU A 51 39.34 -1.91 4.35
C LEU A 51 39.43 -3.31 3.71
N ALA A 52 40.65 -3.83 3.52
CA ALA A 52 40.87 -5.13 2.92
C ALA A 52 40.41 -6.29 3.80
N THR A 53 40.52 -6.17 5.13
CA THR A 53 39.97 -7.19 6.04
C THR A 53 38.44 -7.18 6.06
N SER A 54 37.81 -6.05 5.78
CA SER A 54 36.34 -5.94 5.74
C SER A 54 35.74 -6.27 4.37
N SER A 55 36.51 -6.21 3.28
CA SER A 55 36.00 -6.36 1.91
C SER A 55 36.98 -7.10 1.01
N ALA A 56 36.50 -8.18 0.39
CA ALA A 56 37.24 -8.90 -0.64
C ALA A 56 37.56 -8.01 -1.86
N VAL A 57 36.71 -7.02 -2.16
CA VAL A 57 36.93 -6.06 -3.25
C VAL A 57 38.09 -5.12 -2.91
N PHE A 58 38.13 -4.55 -1.70
CA PHE A 58 39.28 -3.75 -1.27
C PHE A 58 40.55 -4.57 -1.15
N HIS A 59 40.48 -5.82 -0.70
CA HIS A 59 41.62 -6.71 -0.70
C HIS A 59 42.20 -6.90 -2.11
N ALA A 60 41.35 -7.21 -3.09
CA ALA A 60 41.79 -7.32 -4.49
C ALA A 60 42.33 -5.99 -5.03
N MET A 61 41.69 -4.87 -4.69
CA MET A 61 42.09 -3.53 -5.13
C MET A 61 43.46 -3.10 -4.59
N PHE A 62 43.81 -3.46 -3.36
CA PHE A 62 45.04 -2.99 -2.70
C PHE A 62 46.18 -4.00 -2.68
N TYR A 63 45.86 -5.30 -2.72
CA TYR A 63 46.85 -6.39 -2.58
C TYR A 63 46.75 -7.43 -3.70
N GLY A 64 45.84 -7.26 -4.67
CA GLY A 64 45.74 -8.13 -5.84
C GLY A 64 46.85 -7.90 -6.88
N GLY A 65 46.89 -8.76 -7.91
CA GLY A 65 47.93 -8.71 -8.95
C GLY A 65 47.97 -7.42 -9.78
N LEU A 66 46.89 -6.63 -9.76
CA LEU A 66 46.77 -5.31 -10.39
C LEU A 66 46.46 -4.22 -9.35
N ALA A 67 47.08 -4.30 -8.17
CA ALA A 67 46.81 -3.38 -7.08
C ALA A 67 47.01 -1.91 -7.47
N VAL A 68 46.10 -1.07 -7.02
CA VAL A 68 46.15 0.39 -7.23
C VAL A 68 47.31 0.97 -6.43
N LYS A 69 48.16 1.74 -7.11
CA LYS A 69 49.32 2.43 -6.50
C LYS A 69 48.98 3.81 -5.96
N ASP A 70 47.84 4.36 -6.36
CA ASP A 70 47.40 5.68 -5.95
C ASP A 70 47.10 5.72 -4.44
N SER A 71 47.44 6.85 -3.82
CA SER A 71 47.15 7.15 -2.42
C SER A 71 45.82 7.90 -2.24
N ILE A 72 45.17 8.27 -3.34
CA ILE A 72 43.88 8.97 -3.37
C ILE A 72 42.96 8.28 -4.38
N LEU A 73 41.76 7.92 -3.94
CA LEU A 73 40.70 7.37 -4.78
C LEU A 73 39.57 8.39 -4.93
N HIS A 74 39.30 8.77 -6.17
CA HIS A 74 38.19 9.65 -6.53
C HIS A 74 36.96 8.80 -6.84
N LEU A 75 35.87 8.98 -6.09
CA LEU A 75 34.61 8.24 -6.26
C LEU A 75 33.55 9.15 -6.90
N SER A 76 33.12 8.82 -8.10
CA SER A 76 32.07 9.55 -8.85
C SER A 76 30.65 9.07 -8.56
N ASP A 77 30.50 7.96 -7.85
CA ASP A 77 29.22 7.25 -7.65
C ASP A 77 28.75 7.24 -6.20
N THR A 78 29.20 8.20 -5.40
CA THR A 78 28.78 8.40 -4.01
C THR A 78 28.86 9.87 -3.60
N ASN A 79 28.31 10.20 -2.43
CA ASN A 79 28.44 11.49 -1.78
C ASN A 79 29.15 11.35 -0.42
N ASP A 80 29.54 12.50 0.15
CA ASP A 80 30.31 12.57 1.38
C ASP A 80 29.62 11.90 2.57
N GLU A 81 28.31 12.07 2.72
CA GLU A 81 27.58 11.50 3.85
C GLU A 81 27.54 9.97 3.79
N SER A 82 27.17 9.42 2.63
CA SER A 82 27.11 7.97 2.43
C SER A 82 28.48 7.32 2.50
N LEU A 83 29.52 7.98 1.95
CA LEU A 83 30.90 7.50 2.07
C LEU A 83 31.36 7.50 3.53
N GLU A 84 31.05 8.57 4.28
CA GLU A 84 31.38 8.66 5.70
C GLU A 84 30.74 7.53 6.49
N GLN A 85 29.44 7.26 6.29
CA GLN A 85 28.73 6.19 7.00
C GLN A 85 29.22 4.80 6.59
N PHE A 86 29.52 4.59 5.31
CA PHE A 86 30.13 3.36 4.81
C PHE A 86 31.48 3.10 5.47
N LEU A 87 32.41 4.06 5.42
CA LEU A 87 33.73 3.93 6.05
C LEU A 87 33.58 3.75 7.58
N ARG A 88 32.71 4.53 8.23
CA ARG A 88 32.46 4.42 9.68
C ARG A 88 32.04 3.01 10.06
N PHE A 89 31.21 2.37 9.25
CA PHE A 89 30.79 0.99 9.49
C PHE A 89 31.96 0.02 9.45
N LEU A 90 32.88 0.14 8.48
CA LEU A 90 34.05 -0.74 8.37
C LEU A 90 34.99 -0.64 9.59
N TYR A 91 35.06 0.53 10.22
CA TYR A 91 35.88 0.73 11.42
C TYR A 91 35.16 0.37 12.73
N THR A 92 33.83 0.44 12.77
CA THR A 92 33.10 0.50 14.05
C THR A 92 31.89 -0.41 14.16
N GLU A 93 31.49 -1.08 13.07
CA GLU A 93 30.23 -1.82 12.91
C GLU A 93 28.97 -0.96 13.18
N LYS A 94 29.15 0.36 13.24
CA LYS A 94 28.09 1.34 13.46
C LYS A 94 28.05 2.35 12.31
N CYS A 95 26.85 2.77 11.99
CA CYS A 95 26.53 3.82 11.03
C CYS A 95 25.20 4.44 11.44
N THR A 96 25.00 5.69 11.02
CA THR A 96 23.74 6.42 11.19
C THR A 96 23.08 6.51 9.82
N LEU A 97 22.03 5.71 9.62
CA LEU A 97 21.26 5.70 8.39
C LEU A 97 20.15 6.74 8.45
N THR A 98 19.94 7.43 7.32
CA THR A 98 18.88 8.40 7.09
C THR A 98 18.19 8.09 5.77
N ALA A 99 17.01 8.68 5.53
CA ALA A 99 16.32 8.54 4.24
C ALA A 99 17.19 8.98 3.06
N ASP A 100 18.02 10.02 3.26
CA ASP A 100 18.88 10.60 2.22
C ASP A 100 20.12 9.74 1.93
N ASN A 101 20.67 9.08 2.94
CA ASN A 101 21.96 8.38 2.80
C ASN A 101 21.83 6.86 2.61
N VAL A 102 20.70 6.24 2.97
CA VAL A 102 20.59 4.77 3.06
C VAL A 102 20.74 4.08 1.71
N VAL A 103 20.19 4.65 0.63
CA VAL A 103 20.22 4.04 -0.71
C VAL A 103 21.65 4.00 -1.23
N THR A 104 22.38 5.11 -1.16
CA THR A 104 23.78 5.21 -1.61
C THR A 104 24.71 4.41 -0.68
N THR A 105 24.48 4.41 0.63
CA THR A 105 25.24 3.57 1.58
C THR A 105 25.05 2.08 1.26
N ARG A 106 23.83 1.66 0.95
CA ARG A 106 23.53 0.29 0.52
C ARG A 106 24.21 -0.05 -0.81
N TYR A 107 24.21 0.88 -1.76
CA TYR A 107 24.94 0.71 -3.02
C TYR A 107 26.43 0.42 -2.76
N LEU A 108 27.10 1.20 -1.89
CA LEU A 108 28.48 0.95 -1.49
C LEU A 108 28.64 -0.42 -0.80
N ALA A 109 27.71 -0.78 0.10
CA ALA A 109 27.72 -2.09 0.75
C ALA A 109 27.67 -3.24 -0.27
N LYS A 110 26.87 -3.11 -1.34
CA LYS A 110 26.85 -4.10 -2.42
C LYS A 110 28.13 -4.07 -3.27
N LYS A 111 28.55 -2.88 -3.71
CA LYS A 111 29.75 -2.66 -4.54
C LYS A 111 31.00 -3.25 -3.91
N TYR A 112 31.15 -3.12 -2.59
CA TYR A 112 32.29 -3.61 -1.82
C TYR A 112 32.02 -4.90 -1.05
N ILE A 113 30.86 -5.55 -1.27
CA ILE A 113 30.50 -6.85 -0.68
C ILE A 113 30.62 -6.82 0.86
N ILE A 114 29.81 -5.98 1.50
CA ILE A 114 29.65 -5.85 2.95
C ILE A 114 28.24 -6.32 3.34
N PRO A 115 28.01 -7.63 3.56
CA PRO A 115 26.66 -8.17 3.77
C PRO A 115 25.94 -7.58 4.98
N SER A 116 26.64 -7.41 6.11
CA SER A 116 26.06 -6.89 7.35
C SER A 116 25.61 -5.44 7.24
N LEU A 117 26.32 -4.59 6.50
CA LEU A 117 25.88 -3.22 6.21
C LEU A 117 24.69 -3.22 5.24
N ASN A 118 24.71 -4.09 4.23
CA ASN A 118 23.59 -4.23 3.30
C ASN A 118 22.31 -4.63 4.04
N GLU A 119 22.38 -5.63 4.92
CA GLU A 119 21.26 -6.06 5.77
C GLU A 119 20.76 -4.93 6.66
N LYS A 120 21.67 -4.18 7.30
CA LYS A 120 21.30 -3.02 8.12
C LYS A 120 20.58 -1.93 7.32
N CYS A 121 21.01 -1.66 6.09
CA CYS A 121 20.34 -0.71 5.20
C CYS A 121 18.96 -1.22 4.78
N VAL A 122 18.82 -2.52 4.51
CA VAL A 122 17.54 -3.15 4.19
C VAL A 122 16.56 -3.03 5.36
N ASN A 123 17.01 -3.35 6.58
CA ASN A 123 16.15 -3.25 7.77
C ASN A 123 15.68 -1.82 8.00
N PHE A 124 16.57 -0.83 7.84
CA PHE A 124 16.17 0.58 7.93
C PHE A 124 15.10 0.95 6.89
N LEU A 125 15.25 0.49 5.64
CA LEU A 125 14.25 0.74 4.59
C LEU A 125 12.90 0.09 4.92
N LEU A 126 12.90 -1.14 5.44
CA LEU A 126 11.68 -1.85 5.83
C LEU A 126 10.97 -1.21 7.03
N GLU A 127 11.72 -0.82 8.07
CA GLU A 127 11.17 -0.17 9.26
C GLU A 127 10.51 1.19 8.96
N ASN A 128 10.93 1.84 7.87
CA ASN A 128 10.41 3.14 7.43
C ASN A 128 9.56 3.04 6.16
N LEU A 129 9.20 1.82 5.73
CA LEU A 129 8.44 1.58 4.51
C LEU A 129 6.98 2.02 4.72
N ASN A 130 6.48 2.88 3.83
CA ASN A 130 5.13 3.42 3.93
C ASN A 130 4.55 3.71 2.53
N PRO A 131 3.24 4.00 2.40
CA PRO A 131 2.63 4.25 1.10
C PRO A 131 3.23 5.42 0.29
N GLU A 132 3.88 6.39 0.94
CA GLU A 132 4.46 7.55 0.26
C GLU A 132 5.81 7.21 -0.39
N ASN A 133 6.61 6.32 0.20
CA ASN A 133 7.96 5.98 -0.29
C ASN A 133 8.10 4.59 -0.93
N VAL A 134 7.08 3.73 -0.83
CA VAL A 134 7.15 2.32 -1.23
C VAL A 134 7.53 2.13 -2.71
N LEU A 135 7.11 3.03 -3.59
CA LEU A 135 7.38 2.92 -5.03
C LEU A 135 8.86 3.19 -5.37
N ASP A 136 9.47 4.18 -4.72
CA ASP A 136 10.90 4.47 -4.91
C ASP A 136 11.75 3.31 -4.42
N ILE A 137 11.37 2.74 -3.27
CA ILE A 137 12.05 1.57 -2.69
C ILE A 137 11.85 0.35 -3.61
N LEU A 138 10.63 0.11 -4.11
CA LEU A 138 10.32 -0.99 -5.03
C LEU A 138 11.19 -0.94 -6.30
N GLU A 139 11.34 0.22 -6.93
CA GLU A 139 12.20 0.39 -8.12
C GLU A 139 13.65 -0.01 -7.82
N GLN A 140 14.15 0.32 -6.62
CA GLN A 140 15.47 -0.16 -6.19
C GLN A 140 15.48 -1.67 -5.98
N MET A 141 14.48 -2.25 -5.31
CA MET A 141 14.45 -3.70 -5.07
C MET A 141 14.41 -4.52 -6.36
N ILE A 142 13.66 -4.05 -7.36
CA ILE A 142 13.64 -4.64 -8.71
C ILE A 142 15.02 -4.53 -9.36
N ARG A 143 15.66 -3.35 -9.32
CA ARG A 143 17.00 -3.15 -9.90
C ARG A 143 18.06 -4.06 -9.28
N PHE A 144 17.89 -4.42 -8.01
CA PHE A 144 18.84 -5.20 -7.24
C PHE A 144 18.48 -6.69 -7.08
N ASP A 145 17.41 -7.17 -7.75
CA ASP A 145 16.88 -8.54 -7.70
C ASP A 145 16.57 -9.07 -6.29
N GLU A 146 16.02 -8.20 -5.42
CA GLU A 146 15.67 -8.54 -4.03
C GLU A 146 14.20 -8.99 -3.90
N LYS A 147 13.93 -10.26 -4.20
CA LYS A 147 12.57 -10.78 -4.33
C LYS A 147 11.72 -10.70 -3.06
N GLU A 148 12.30 -10.95 -1.89
CA GLU A 148 11.56 -10.90 -0.62
C GLU A 148 11.16 -9.47 -0.24
N LEU A 149 12.02 -8.49 -0.53
CA LEU A 149 11.72 -7.08 -0.27
C LEU A 149 10.74 -6.53 -1.32
N GLU A 150 10.88 -6.94 -2.58
CA GLU A 150 9.90 -6.64 -3.62
C GLU A 150 8.51 -7.14 -3.18
N LYS A 151 8.40 -8.34 -2.62
CA LYS A 151 7.13 -8.88 -2.10
C LYS A 151 6.52 -8.00 -1.02
N GLN A 152 7.29 -7.59 -0.01
CA GLN A 152 6.80 -6.71 1.07
C GLN A 152 6.35 -5.34 0.55
N CYS A 153 7.06 -4.77 -0.43
CA CYS A 153 6.64 -3.54 -1.10
C CYS A 153 5.28 -3.72 -1.78
N TRP A 154 5.08 -4.83 -2.49
CA TRP A 154 3.80 -5.12 -3.15
C TRP A 154 2.65 -5.29 -2.16
N GLU A 155 2.87 -5.88 -0.98
CA GLU A 155 1.83 -6.02 0.06
C GLU A 155 1.31 -4.64 0.54
N ILE A 156 2.20 -3.66 0.71
CA ILE A 156 1.82 -2.28 1.05
C ILE A 156 1.10 -1.61 -0.13
N ILE A 157 1.58 -1.81 -1.36
CA ILE A 157 0.97 -1.25 -2.57
C ILE A 157 -0.45 -1.77 -2.76
N GLU A 158 -0.68 -3.06 -2.57
CA GLU A 158 -2.00 -3.69 -2.71
C GLU A 158 -2.94 -3.25 -1.58
N SER A 159 -2.44 -3.11 -0.35
CA SER A 159 -3.25 -2.71 0.81
C SER A 159 -3.53 -1.20 0.91
N SER A 160 -2.73 -0.35 0.27
CA SER A 160 -2.87 1.12 0.33
C SER A 160 -2.83 1.77 -1.05
N THR A 161 -3.36 1.10 -2.09
CA THR A 161 -3.20 1.53 -3.49
C THR A 161 -3.62 2.98 -3.72
N GLY A 162 -4.74 3.42 -3.14
CA GLY A 162 -5.20 4.82 -3.24
C GLY A 162 -4.16 5.85 -2.78
N LYS A 163 -3.54 5.63 -1.61
CA LYS A 163 -2.48 6.51 -1.08
C LYS A 163 -1.23 6.44 -1.95
N VAL A 164 -0.87 5.23 -2.42
CA VAL A 164 0.32 4.99 -3.23
C VAL A 164 0.24 5.69 -4.59
N VAL A 165 -0.89 5.60 -5.32
CA VAL A 165 -1.00 6.23 -6.64
C VAL A 165 -1.19 7.76 -6.56
N ALA A 166 -1.50 8.27 -5.38
CA ALA A 166 -1.58 9.70 -5.09
C ALA A 166 -0.22 10.31 -4.69
N SER A 167 0.79 9.49 -4.38
CA SER A 167 2.12 9.98 -3.98
C SER A 167 2.91 10.53 -5.17
N ASP A 168 3.85 11.44 -4.87
CA ASP A 168 4.75 12.00 -5.89
C ASP A 168 5.64 10.94 -6.54
N SER A 169 6.00 9.90 -5.77
CA SER A 169 6.79 8.76 -6.23
C SER A 169 6.11 7.99 -7.37
N PHE A 170 4.77 8.00 -7.45
CA PHE A 170 4.06 7.34 -8.54
C PHE A 170 4.46 7.87 -9.91
N ASN A 171 4.66 9.18 -10.06
CA ASN A 171 5.09 9.80 -11.32
C ASN A 171 6.46 9.32 -11.82
N ASN A 172 7.29 8.77 -10.93
CA ASN A 172 8.67 8.37 -11.20
C ASN A 172 8.86 6.88 -11.50
N ILE A 173 7.81 6.05 -11.37
CA ILE A 173 7.92 4.62 -11.67
C ILE A 173 8.14 4.36 -13.16
N SER A 174 8.80 3.25 -13.45
CA SER A 174 8.99 2.76 -14.82
C SER A 174 7.68 2.22 -15.41
N GLN A 175 7.60 2.23 -16.75
CA GLN A 175 6.47 1.60 -17.47
C GLN A 175 6.31 0.11 -17.11
N THR A 176 7.43 -0.57 -16.84
CA THR A 176 7.44 -1.98 -16.42
C THR A 176 6.79 -2.16 -15.05
N THR A 177 7.13 -1.30 -14.08
CA THR A 177 6.51 -1.32 -12.75
C THR A 177 5.03 -0.98 -12.81
N LEU A 178 4.65 0.01 -13.63
CA LEU A 178 3.25 0.33 -13.89
C LEU A 178 2.49 -0.88 -14.46
N ALA A 179 3.05 -1.59 -15.43
CA ALA A 179 2.44 -2.79 -15.98
C ALA A 179 2.29 -3.91 -14.92
N LYS A 180 3.31 -4.10 -14.06
CA LYS A 180 3.21 -5.03 -12.93
C LYS A 180 2.09 -4.65 -11.96
N LEU A 181 1.92 -3.36 -11.66
CA LEU A 181 0.84 -2.84 -10.81
C LEU A 181 -0.53 -3.12 -11.43
N LEU A 182 -0.73 -2.74 -12.69
CA LEU A 182 -2.02 -2.91 -13.38
C LEU A 182 -2.43 -4.38 -13.52
N LYS A 183 -1.48 -5.32 -13.56
CA LYS A 183 -1.77 -6.77 -13.58
C LYS A 183 -2.27 -7.32 -12.26
N ARG A 184 -2.06 -6.65 -11.12
CA ARG A 184 -2.45 -7.18 -9.80
C ARG A 184 -3.96 -7.32 -9.65
N ASP A 185 -4.42 -8.48 -9.18
CA ASP A 185 -5.86 -8.69 -8.99
C ASP A 185 -6.42 -8.05 -7.73
N ILE A 186 -5.58 -7.64 -6.79
CA ILE A 186 -5.98 -7.15 -5.47
C ILE A 186 -5.42 -5.72 -5.32
N LEU A 187 -6.16 -4.73 -5.83
CA LEU A 187 -5.83 -3.32 -5.62
C LEU A 187 -6.99 -2.64 -4.92
N LYS A 188 -6.73 -2.01 -3.77
CA LYS A 188 -7.76 -1.33 -2.96
C LYS A 188 -7.99 0.09 -3.48
N ILE A 189 -8.54 0.18 -4.69
CA ILE A 189 -8.89 1.44 -5.34
C ILE A 189 -9.96 1.20 -6.43
N PRO A 190 -10.94 2.11 -6.62
CA PRO A 190 -11.85 2.05 -7.76
C PRO A 190 -11.09 2.12 -9.10
N GLU A 191 -11.52 1.34 -10.09
CA GLU A 191 -10.89 1.34 -11.43
C GLU A 191 -10.82 2.74 -12.06
N VAL A 192 -11.86 3.56 -11.86
CA VAL A 192 -11.91 4.93 -12.39
C VAL A 192 -10.81 5.82 -11.78
N GLU A 193 -10.57 5.70 -10.48
CA GLU A 193 -9.53 6.48 -9.78
C GLU A 193 -8.14 5.99 -10.18
N LEU A 194 -7.96 4.67 -10.28
CA LEU A 194 -6.73 4.07 -10.81
C LEU A 194 -6.42 4.58 -12.22
N PHE A 195 -7.41 4.59 -13.11
CA PHE A 195 -7.24 5.10 -14.47
C PHE A 195 -6.85 6.58 -14.47
N GLN A 196 -7.49 7.41 -13.65
CA GLN A 196 -7.16 8.83 -13.55
C GLN A 196 -5.72 9.04 -13.04
N ALA A 197 -5.27 8.28 -12.04
CA ALA A 197 -3.90 8.35 -11.56
C ALA A 197 -2.90 7.96 -12.66
N VAL A 198 -3.16 6.88 -13.39
CA VAL A 198 -2.33 6.46 -14.53
C VAL A 198 -2.35 7.50 -15.65
N LEU A 199 -3.48 8.12 -15.95
CA LEU A 199 -3.55 9.19 -16.96
C LEU A 199 -2.66 10.38 -16.57
N LYS A 200 -2.63 10.77 -15.29
CA LYS A 200 -1.70 11.79 -14.78
C LYS A 200 -0.25 11.36 -14.94
N TRP A 201 0.07 10.10 -14.62
CA TRP A 201 1.41 9.54 -14.85
C TRP A 201 1.80 9.59 -16.33
N ILE A 202 0.91 9.22 -17.25
CA ILE A 202 1.15 9.29 -18.70
C ILE A 202 1.44 10.72 -19.13
N ASP A 203 0.65 11.70 -18.67
CA ASP A 203 0.82 13.11 -19.01
C ASP A 203 2.12 13.69 -18.47
N PHE A 204 2.53 13.26 -17.27
CA PHE A 204 3.83 13.58 -16.69
C PHE A 204 4.98 13.02 -17.52
N GLN A 205 4.89 11.75 -17.95
CA GLN A 205 5.89 11.12 -18.79
C GLN A 205 5.96 11.75 -20.20
N CYS A 206 4.83 12.17 -20.77
CA CYS A 206 4.81 12.98 -21.99
C CYS A 206 5.61 14.28 -21.80
N SER A 207 5.34 14.99 -20.69
CA SER A 207 6.00 16.26 -20.37
C SER A 207 7.52 16.08 -20.19
N ARG A 208 7.97 15.01 -19.52
CA ARG A 208 9.40 14.67 -19.39
C ARG A 208 10.10 14.43 -20.74
N LYS A 209 9.36 13.97 -21.75
CA LYS A 209 9.84 13.79 -23.12
C LYS A 209 9.61 15.01 -24.02
N ASN A 210 9.17 16.15 -23.47
CA ASN A 210 8.80 17.37 -24.19
C ASN A 210 7.66 17.15 -25.22
N LEU A 211 6.73 16.24 -24.93
CA LEU A 211 5.56 15.94 -25.76
C LEU A 211 4.30 16.54 -25.15
N LYS A 212 3.37 17.01 -26.00
CA LYS A 212 2.03 17.43 -25.55
C LYS A 212 1.18 16.19 -25.24
N PRO A 213 0.31 16.22 -24.20
CA PRO A 213 -0.52 15.09 -23.79
C PRO A 213 -1.74 14.90 -24.72
N THR A 214 -1.49 14.48 -25.96
CA THR A 214 -2.50 14.10 -26.95
C THR A 214 -2.67 12.59 -26.98
N GLY A 215 -3.80 12.08 -27.52
CA GLY A 215 -4.02 10.63 -27.63
C GLY A 215 -2.88 9.87 -28.34
N GLU A 216 -2.38 10.46 -29.44
CA GLU A 216 -1.24 9.94 -30.22
C GLU A 216 0.04 9.81 -29.39
N ASN A 217 0.32 10.77 -28.50
CA ASN A 217 1.51 10.76 -27.65
C ASN A 217 1.32 9.92 -26.38
N ARG A 218 0.09 9.86 -25.85
CA ARG A 218 -0.26 9.09 -24.65
C ARG A 218 -0.14 7.59 -24.89
N ARG A 219 -0.58 7.11 -26.06
CA ARG A 219 -0.66 5.67 -26.36
C ARG A 219 0.71 4.96 -26.30
N PRO A 220 1.80 5.47 -26.91
CA PRO A 220 3.13 4.86 -26.80
C PRO A 220 3.70 4.85 -25.38
N ILE A 221 3.32 5.82 -24.53
CA ILE A 221 3.84 5.93 -23.16
C ILE A 221 3.30 4.82 -22.27
N ILE A 222 1.99 4.51 -22.35
CA ILE A 222 1.42 3.37 -21.62
C ILE A 222 1.72 2.04 -22.31
N GLY A 223 1.77 2.02 -23.65
CA GLY A 223 2.00 0.80 -24.42
C GLY A 223 0.93 -0.26 -24.17
N GLU A 224 1.34 -1.53 -24.12
CA GLU A 224 0.44 -2.68 -23.94
C GLU A 224 -0.23 -2.73 -22.56
N ALA A 225 0.28 -1.99 -21.57
CA ALA A 225 -0.31 -1.96 -20.22
C ALA A 225 -1.73 -1.36 -20.20
N ILE A 226 -2.14 -0.67 -21.27
CA ILE A 226 -3.53 -0.20 -21.42
C ILE A 226 -4.54 -1.36 -21.40
N TYR A 227 -4.14 -2.55 -21.84
CA TYR A 227 -5.00 -3.74 -21.87
C TYR A 227 -5.13 -4.43 -20.51
N ASP A 228 -4.33 -4.03 -19.52
CA ASP A 228 -4.41 -4.53 -18.15
C ASP A 228 -5.48 -3.79 -17.31
N PHE A 229 -6.14 -2.77 -17.86
CA PHE A 229 -7.29 -2.11 -17.21
C PHE A 229 -8.55 -2.98 -17.22
N ARG A 230 -9.43 -2.80 -16.22
CA ARG A 230 -10.71 -3.51 -16.14
C ARG A 230 -11.86 -2.51 -16.34
N PHE A 231 -11.95 -1.95 -17.55
CA PHE A 231 -12.94 -0.91 -17.88
C PHE A 231 -14.40 -1.33 -17.60
N ILE A 232 -14.73 -2.62 -17.79
CA ILE A 232 -16.07 -3.15 -17.52
C ILE A 232 -16.40 -3.18 -16.01
N GLY A 233 -15.41 -3.02 -15.14
CA GLY A 233 -15.59 -2.80 -13.71
C GLY A 233 -16.07 -1.38 -13.35
N MET A 234 -15.99 -0.42 -14.28
CA MET A 234 -16.50 0.94 -14.10
C MET A 234 -18.00 1.01 -14.41
N SER A 235 -18.71 2.06 -13.96
CA SER A 235 -20.00 2.42 -14.57
C SER A 235 -19.77 3.01 -15.96
N GLN A 236 -20.80 2.91 -16.79
CA GLN A 236 -20.82 3.58 -18.09
C GLN A 236 -20.60 5.10 -17.96
N ALA A 237 -21.15 5.75 -16.92
CA ALA A 237 -20.97 7.17 -16.68
C ALA A 237 -19.51 7.54 -16.38
N GLU A 238 -18.87 6.80 -15.46
CA GLU A 238 -17.45 6.97 -15.13
C GLU A 238 -16.56 6.77 -16.37
N PHE A 239 -16.83 5.72 -17.15
CA PHE A 239 -16.08 5.42 -18.37
C PHE A 239 -16.19 6.54 -19.41
N VAL A 240 -17.41 7.03 -19.69
CA VAL A 240 -17.65 8.14 -20.65
C VAL A 240 -16.98 9.43 -20.19
N GLN A 241 -17.04 9.72 -18.89
CA GLN A 241 -16.51 10.96 -18.34
C GLN A 241 -14.98 10.99 -18.34
N HIS A 242 -14.34 9.87 -18.01
CA HIS A 242 -12.91 9.84 -17.74
C HIS A 242 -12.08 9.10 -18.79
N VAL A 243 -12.57 7.97 -19.32
CA VAL A 243 -11.80 7.11 -20.23
C VAL A 243 -12.02 7.50 -21.68
N SER A 244 -13.28 7.56 -22.14
CA SER A 244 -13.59 7.76 -23.56
C SER A 244 -13.04 9.09 -24.11
N LYS A 245 -13.00 10.13 -23.27
CA LYS A 245 -12.52 11.47 -23.63
C LYS A 245 -11.00 11.65 -23.48
N SER A 246 -10.28 10.64 -22.96
CA SER A 246 -8.83 10.72 -22.75
C SER A 246 -8.02 10.65 -24.06
N GLY A 247 -8.62 10.16 -25.14
CA GLY A 247 -7.92 9.92 -26.41
C GLY A 247 -6.97 8.71 -26.39
N LEU A 248 -6.94 7.93 -25.30
CA LEU A 248 -6.10 6.72 -25.21
C LEU A 248 -6.64 5.54 -26.02
N LEU A 249 -7.95 5.49 -26.21
CA LEU A 249 -8.66 4.42 -26.93
C LEU A 249 -9.05 4.92 -28.32
N THR A 250 -8.89 4.05 -29.32
CA THR A 250 -9.36 4.33 -30.68
C THR A 250 -10.87 4.14 -30.78
N SER A 251 -11.50 4.67 -31.82
CA SER A 251 -12.93 4.45 -32.08
C SER A 251 -13.28 2.96 -32.17
N ASP A 252 -12.43 2.17 -32.82
CA ASP A 252 -12.60 0.70 -32.94
C ASP A 252 -12.47 -0.03 -31.60
N GLU A 253 -11.73 0.55 -30.64
CA GLU A 253 -11.60 0.00 -29.29
C GLU A 253 -12.76 0.42 -28.37
N LEU A 254 -13.35 1.59 -28.60
CA LEU A 254 -14.48 2.10 -27.82
C LEU A 254 -15.78 1.33 -28.12
N VAL A 255 -16.03 0.97 -29.38
CA VAL A 255 -17.27 0.31 -29.81
C VAL A 255 -17.53 -1.00 -29.02
N PRO A 256 -16.59 -1.96 -28.93
CA PRO A 256 -16.77 -3.18 -28.14
C PRO A 256 -17.06 -2.95 -26.65
N ILE A 257 -16.49 -1.89 -26.07
CA ILE A 257 -16.73 -1.56 -24.66
C ILE A 257 -18.15 -1.04 -24.46
N TYR A 258 -18.64 -0.17 -25.36
CA TYR A 258 -20.01 0.32 -25.32
C TYR A 258 -21.04 -0.79 -25.56
N GLU A 259 -20.79 -1.69 -26.52
CA GLU A 259 -21.60 -2.89 -26.72
C GLU A 259 -21.73 -3.69 -25.42
N LYS A 260 -20.61 -3.91 -24.71
CA LYS A 260 -20.62 -4.63 -23.45
C LYS A 260 -21.37 -3.91 -22.33
N PHE A 261 -21.26 -2.58 -22.23
CA PHE A 261 -22.06 -1.79 -21.29
C PHE A 261 -23.57 -1.85 -21.58
N LEU A 262 -23.96 -2.01 -22.84
CA LEU A 262 -25.35 -2.20 -23.25
C LEU A 262 -25.83 -3.66 -23.10
N GLY A 263 -24.97 -4.57 -22.66
CA GLY A 263 -25.30 -5.98 -22.44
C GLY A 263 -25.17 -6.87 -23.68
N PHE A 264 -24.60 -6.37 -24.77
CA PHE A 264 -24.31 -7.18 -25.96
C PHE A 264 -22.98 -7.92 -25.80
N ASP A 265 -22.87 -9.08 -26.45
CA ASP A 265 -21.59 -9.77 -26.60
C ASP A 265 -20.75 -9.11 -27.68
N SER A 266 -19.45 -8.92 -27.41
CA SER A 266 -18.52 -8.29 -28.33
C SER A 266 -17.25 -9.13 -28.45
N PRO A 267 -17.12 -9.96 -29.51
CA PRO A 267 -15.93 -10.79 -29.74
C PRO A 267 -14.64 -9.99 -29.96
N ALA A 268 -14.76 -8.71 -30.35
CA ALA A 268 -13.65 -7.81 -30.58
C ALA A 268 -13.14 -7.11 -29.30
N LEU A 269 -13.78 -7.35 -28.15
CA LEU A 269 -13.39 -6.73 -26.87
C LEU A 269 -12.00 -7.20 -26.44
N LYS A 270 -11.06 -6.26 -26.39
CA LYS A 270 -9.67 -6.53 -25.95
C LYS A 270 -9.51 -6.59 -24.43
N TRP A 271 -10.40 -5.95 -23.67
CA TRP A 271 -10.36 -5.90 -22.19
C TRP A 271 -11.23 -7.00 -21.59
N ASN A 272 -10.67 -8.21 -21.52
CA ASN A 272 -11.38 -9.41 -21.08
C ASN A 272 -10.94 -9.92 -19.69
N LEU A 273 -10.10 -9.17 -18.97
CA LEU A 273 -9.69 -9.52 -17.61
C LEU A 273 -10.91 -9.48 -16.67
N PRO A 274 -11.02 -10.42 -15.72
CA PRO A 274 -12.04 -10.34 -14.70
C PRO A 274 -11.84 -9.06 -13.86
N ASN A 275 -12.93 -8.57 -13.28
CA ASN A 275 -12.87 -7.50 -12.29
C ASN A 275 -11.87 -7.88 -11.19
N ARG A 276 -11.15 -6.86 -10.66
CA ARG A 276 -10.24 -7.08 -9.54
C ARG A 276 -10.98 -7.77 -8.42
N LYS A 277 -10.30 -8.73 -7.79
CA LYS A 277 -10.87 -9.47 -6.68
C LYS A 277 -11.12 -8.49 -5.55
N PRO A 278 -12.32 -8.52 -4.94
CA PRO A 278 -12.49 -7.82 -3.69
C PRO A 278 -11.43 -8.33 -2.71
N GLY A 279 -10.82 -7.43 -1.95
CA GLY A 279 -9.91 -7.71 -0.84
C GLY A 279 -10.53 -8.64 0.20
N ASN A 280 -9.88 -8.76 1.37
CA ASN A 280 -10.37 -9.68 2.40
C ASN A 280 -11.77 -9.25 2.86
N ILE A 281 -12.78 -10.08 2.56
CA ILE A 281 -14.16 -9.83 3.00
C ILE A 281 -14.27 -10.19 4.48
N VAL A 282 -14.48 -9.19 5.32
CA VAL A 282 -14.64 -9.34 6.76
C VAL A 282 -16.06 -8.98 7.18
N ARG A 283 -16.64 -9.81 8.04
CA ARG A 283 -17.99 -9.62 8.59
C ARG A 283 -17.90 -9.21 10.06
N PHE A 284 -18.16 -7.95 10.34
CA PHE A 284 -18.17 -7.40 11.70
C PHE A 284 -19.52 -7.70 12.35
N SER A 285 -19.56 -8.67 13.26
CA SER A 285 -20.77 -9.00 14.01
C SER A 285 -21.02 -8.00 15.12
N ARG A 286 -22.21 -7.41 15.15
CA ARG A 286 -22.64 -6.52 16.24
C ARG A 286 -23.02 -7.26 17.51
N PHE A 287 -23.35 -8.54 17.42
CA PHE A 287 -23.88 -9.33 18.52
C PHE A 287 -22.99 -10.56 18.76
N SER A 288 -22.71 -10.85 20.03
CA SER A 288 -22.03 -12.08 20.42
C SER A 288 -22.96 -13.29 20.26
N LYS A 289 -22.39 -14.49 20.07
CA LYS A 289 -23.19 -15.72 19.84
C LYS A 289 -24.19 -15.98 20.98
N ILE A 290 -23.77 -15.72 22.23
CA ILE A 290 -24.59 -15.86 23.44
C ILE A 290 -25.78 -14.90 23.45
N ALA A 291 -25.59 -13.64 22.99
CA ALA A 291 -26.66 -12.64 22.93
C ALA A 291 -27.74 -12.96 21.87
N VAL A 292 -27.45 -13.87 20.94
CA VAL A 292 -28.37 -14.29 19.88
C VAL A 292 -29.18 -15.53 20.29
N GLU A 293 -28.68 -16.36 21.21
CA GLU A 293 -29.39 -17.56 21.71
C GLU A 293 -30.58 -17.23 22.63
N GLU A 294 -30.61 -16.05 23.25
CA GLU A 294 -31.75 -15.57 24.06
C GLU A 294 -32.91 -14.97 23.24
N VAL A 295 -32.84 -15.02 21.90
CA VAL A 295 -33.73 -14.24 21.01
C VAL A 295 -35.05 -14.95 20.72
N ARG A 296 -36.15 -14.30 21.13
CA ARG A 296 -37.53 -14.58 20.69
C ARG A 296 -37.83 -13.80 19.40
N GLU A 297 -38.59 -14.39 18.47
CA GLU A 297 -39.10 -13.75 17.24
C GLU A 297 -39.99 -12.55 17.62
N THR A 298 -39.41 -11.37 17.67
CA THR A 298 -40.06 -10.18 18.26
C THR A 298 -40.02 -8.95 17.36
N TRP A 299 -39.20 -8.91 16.32
CA TRP A 299 -39.02 -7.70 15.52
C TRP A 299 -40.06 -7.57 14.42
N ARG A 300 -40.82 -6.48 14.45
CA ARG A 300 -41.92 -6.21 13.53
C ARG A 300 -41.55 -5.14 12.53
N TYR A 301 -42.11 -5.29 11.35
CA TYR A 301 -41.88 -4.41 10.24
C TYR A 301 -43.16 -3.66 9.90
N GLY A 302 -43.02 -2.34 9.77
CA GLY A 302 -44.09 -1.45 9.35
C GLY A 302 -43.64 -0.66 8.12
N ARG A 303 -43.71 0.67 8.19
CA ARG A 303 -43.13 1.57 7.18
C ARG A 303 -41.88 2.31 7.65
N THR A 304 -41.55 2.17 8.92
CA THR A 304 -40.40 2.85 9.54
C THR A 304 -39.14 2.07 9.24
N PRO A 305 -38.10 2.68 8.63
CA PRO A 305 -36.84 1.99 8.37
C PRO A 305 -36.08 1.71 9.66
N ASP A 306 -35.38 0.58 9.70
CA ASP A 306 -34.34 0.31 10.67
C ASP A 306 -33.09 1.10 10.28
N ARG A 307 -32.58 1.94 11.19
CA ARG A 307 -31.42 2.80 10.92
C ARG A 307 -30.34 2.67 11.98
N LEU A 308 -29.08 2.70 11.54
CA LEU A 308 -27.91 2.64 12.41
C LEU A 308 -26.78 3.48 11.83
N CYS A 309 -26.04 4.20 12.66
CA CYS A 309 -24.83 4.88 12.25
C CYS A 309 -23.60 4.04 12.59
N PHE A 310 -22.56 4.12 11.76
CA PHE A 310 -21.25 3.56 12.08
C PHE A 310 -20.13 4.36 11.42
N SER A 311 -18.91 4.15 11.90
CA SER A 311 -17.68 4.68 11.33
C SER A 311 -16.58 3.63 11.39
N VAL A 312 -15.54 3.81 10.56
CA VAL A 312 -14.36 2.95 10.48
C VAL A 312 -13.11 3.76 10.81
N ASN A 313 -12.13 3.16 11.49
CA ASN A 313 -10.87 3.83 11.82
C ASN A 313 -9.90 3.96 10.64
N GLU A 314 -10.12 3.21 9.55
CA GLU A 314 -9.33 3.27 8.32
C GLU A 314 -10.28 3.19 7.12
N GLU A 315 -9.81 3.61 5.94
CA GLU A 315 -10.60 3.52 4.72
C GLU A 315 -10.95 2.06 4.38
N ALA A 316 -12.22 1.80 4.06
CA ALA A 316 -12.72 0.48 3.72
C ALA A 316 -13.87 0.57 2.72
N PHE A 317 -14.23 -0.55 2.09
CA PHE A 317 -15.37 -0.60 1.19
C PHE A 317 -16.52 -1.38 1.83
N LEU A 318 -17.68 -0.74 1.98
CA LEU A 318 -18.91 -1.39 2.39
C LEU A 318 -19.47 -2.20 1.23
N LEU A 319 -19.54 -3.53 1.38
CA LEU A 319 -20.13 -4.42 0.39
C LEU A 319 -21.62 -4.66 0.64
N GLY A 320 -22.06 -4.58 1.89
CA GLY A 320 -23.44 -4.86 2.27
C GLY A 320 -23.60 -5.09 3.76
N VAL A 321 -24.77 -5.59 4.13
CA VAL A 321 -25.13 -5.89 5.51
C VAL A 321 -25.79 -7.25 5.60
N ARG A 322 -25.65 -7.91 6.74
CA ARG A 322 -26.52 -9.03 7.12
C ARG A 322 -27.60 -8.52 8.05
N LEU A 323 -28.85 -8.70 7.65
CA LEU A 323 -30.02 -8.43 8.47
C LEU A 323 -30.50 -9.72 9.13
N PHE A 324 -31.13 -9.60 10.30
CA PHE A 324 -31.78 -10.74 10.94
C PHE A 324 -33.03 -11.18 10.16
N GLY A 325 -33.33 -12.47 10.22
CA GLY A 325 -34.51 -13.09 9.62
C GLY A 325 -35.24 -13.96 10.62
N ASP A 326 -36.21 -14.74 10.16
CA ASP A 326 -36.95 -15.72 10.97
C ASP A 326 -36.39 -17.13 10.80
N LYS A 327 -36.78 -18.03 11.70
CA LYS A 327 -36.38 -19.45 11.62
C LYS A 327 -37.12 -20.22 10.51
N GLY A 328 -38.26 -19.70 10.05
CA GLY A 328 -39.14 -20.32 9.06
C GLY A 328 -38.70 -20.18 7.59
N ARG A 329 -37.53 -19.58 7.33
CA ARG A 329 -37.03 -19.29 5.96
C ARG A 329 -38.01 -18.45 5.15
N SER A 330 -38.64 -17.46 5.80
CA SER A 330 -39.59 -16.57 5.15
C SER A 330 -38.89 -15.65 4.14
N LYS A 331 -39.70 -15.10 3.24
CA LYS A 331 -39.27 -14.08 2.27
C LYS A 331 -39.43 -12.68 2.86
N TYR A 332 -38.43 -11.83 2.64
CA TYR A 332 -38.39 -10.43 3.04
C TYR A 332 -38.14 -9.58 1.81
N HIS A 333 -38.96 -8.55 1.60
CA HIS A 333 -38.70 -7.52 0.62
C HIS A 333 -37.97 -6.37 1.30
N VAL A 334 -36.79 -6.01 0.82
CA VAL A 334 -35.91 -5.04 1.50
C VAL A 334 -35.45 -3.98 0.53
N THR A 335 -35.55 -2.73 0.96
CA THR A 335 -34.85 -1.59 0.36
C THR A 335 -33.77 -1.14 1.33
N PHE A 336 -32.52 -1.26 0.92
CA PHE A 336 -31.35 -0.85 1.69
C PHE A 336 -30.68 0.36 1.02
N GLU A 337 -30.44 1.39 1.83
CA GLU A 337 -29.92 2.68 1.43
C GLU A 337 -28.74 3.05 2.34
N VAL A 338 -27.65 3.51 1.71
CA VAL A 338 -26.45 4.01 2.39
C VAL A 338 -25.74 5.00 1.48
N LYS A 339 -25.48 6.21 1.99
CA LYS A 339 -25.03 7.35 1.16
C LYS A 339 -25.93 7.51 -0.08
N GLU A 340 -25.35 7.51 -1.27
CA GLU A 340 -26.04 7.60 -2.57
C GLU A 340 -26.43 6.22 -3.13
N ALA A 341 -26.01 5.12 -2.49
CA ALA A 341 -26.28 3.77 -2.95
C ALA A 341 -27.65 3.28 -2.44
N LYS A 342 -28.37 2.59 -3.33
CA LYS A 342 -29.68 1.98 -3.05
C LYS A 342 -29.79 0.63 -3.73
N VAL A 343 -30.25 -0.37 -2.98
CA VAL A 343 -30.59 -1.70 -3.50
C VAL A 343 -31.95 -2.12 -2.98
N THR A 344 -32.79 -2.65 -3.86
CA THR A 344 -34.11 -3.20 -3.51
C THR A 344 -34.20 -4.62 -4.04
N GLY A 345 -34.66 -5.55 -3.20
CA GLY A 345 -34.73 -6.95 -3.58
C GLY A 345 -35.56 -7.80 -2.63
N THR A 346 -35.72 -9.07 -2.98
CA THR A 346 -36.40 -10.07 -2.15
C THR A 346 -35.38 -11.10 -1.70
N TYR A 347 -35.31 -11.33 -0.38
CA TYR A 347 -34.33 -12.17 0.28
C TYR A 347 -35.04 -13.27 1.07
N ILE A 348 -34.42 -14.44 1.18
CA ILE A 348 -34.93 -15.56 1.97
C ILE A 348 -34.09 -15.68 3.22
N SER A 349 -34.73 -15.81 4.40
CA SER A 349 -33.99 -16.06 5.64
C SER A 349 -33.28 -17.40 5.60
N GLU A 350 -31.98 -17.38 5.88
CA GLU A 350 -31.11 -18.54 5.89
C GLU A 350 -30.25 -18.58 7.15
N ARG A 351 -29.82 -19.78 7.56
CA ARG A 351 -28.90 -19.97 8.68
C ARG A 351 -27.48 -19.91 8.17
N ASN A 352 -26.63 -19.15 8.86
CA ASN A 352 -25.19 -19.12 8.59
C ASN A 352 -24.45 -20.20 9.42
N GLN A 353 -23.11 -20.21 9.34
CA GLN A 353 -22.26 -21.09 10.14
C GLN A 353 -22.41 -20.90 11.67
N ASP A 354 -22.90 -19.74 12.10
CA ASP A 354 -23.19 -19.44 13.51
C ASP A 354 -24.59 -19.93 13.94
N ASP A 355 -25.35 -20.55 13.02
CA ASP A 355 -26.73 -20.98 13.17
C ASP A 355 -27.75 -19.83 13.42
N ILE A 356 -27.42 -18.62 12.95
CA ILE A 356 -28.24 -17.42 13.14
C ILE A 356 -29.09 -17.15 11.89
N PRO A 357 -30.44 -17.12 11.99
CA PRO A 357 -31.31 -16.79 10.88
C PRO A 357 -31.13 -15.35 10.39
N GLY A 358 -30.99 -15.18 9.07
CA GLY A 358 -30.84 -13.88 8.44
C GLY A 358 -30.47 -13.97 6.97
N PHE A 359 -30.24 -12.84 6.35
CA PHE A 359 -29.94 -12.75 4.93
C PHE A 359 -29.00 -11.58 4.64
N ASP A 360 -28.14 -11.76 3.65
CA ASP A 360 -27.18 -10.75 3.23
C ASP A 360 -27.83 -9.86 2.15
N VAL A 361 -27.82 -8.55 2.37
CA VAL A 361 -28.23 -7.53 1.41
C VAL A 361 -26.97 -6.87 0.87
N MET A 362 -26.55 -7.30 -0.32
CA MET A 362 -25.33 -6.84 -0.98
C MET A 362 -25.63 -5.62 -1.88
N LEU A 363 -24.71 -4.66 -1.89
CA LEU A 363 -24.76 -3.51 -2.77
C LEU A 363 -24.32 -3.91 -4.19
N ASN A 364 -24.90 -3.26 -5.20
CA ASN A 364 -24.49 -3.48 -6.60
C ASN A 364 -23.05 -3.01 -6.87
N LYS A 365 -22.57 -2.05 -6.08
CA LYS A 365 -21.20 -1.54 -6.09
C LYS A 365 -20.74 -1.29 -4.65
N PRO A 366 -19.47 -1.57 -4.32
CA PRO A 366 -18.91 -1.21 -3.02
C PRO A 366 -19.03 0.30 -2.75
N VAL A 367 -19.34 0.66 -1.51
CA VAL A 367 -19.41 2.07 -1.07
C VAL A 367 -18.17 2.41 -0.26
N ILE A 368 -17.42 3.42 -0.69
CA ILE A 368 -16.21 3.89 0.00
C ILE A 368 -16.59 4.50 1.36
N LEU A 369 -15.96 4.03 2.41
CA LEU A 369 -16.05 4.56 3.77
C LEU A 369 -14.76 5.31 4.08
N LYS A 370 -14.84 6.62 4.30
CA LYS A 370 -13.66 7.39 4.69
C LYS A 370 -13.37 7.17 6.17
N GLN A 371 -12.09 7.27 6.53
CA GLN A 371 -11.64 7.21 7.91
C GLN A 371 -12.44 8.19 8.80
N ASN A 372 -13.00 7.67 9.89
CA ASN A 372 -13.82 8.36 10.89
C ASN A 372 -15.08 9.06 10.36
N GLU A 373 -15.48 8.80 9.11
CA GLU A 373 -16.74 9.29 8.57
C GLU A 373 -17.91 8.51 9.18
N VAL A 374 -18.89 9.23 9.73
CA VAL A 374 -20.11 8.62 10.25
C VAL A 374 -21.10 8.41 9.11
N VAL A 375 -21.41 7.15 8.84
CA VAL A 375 -22.31 6.72 7.77
C VAL A 375 -23.60 6.15 8.36
N THR A 376 -24.74 6.55 7.83
CA THR A 376 -26.05 6.01 8.21
C THR A 376 -26.49 4.90 7.27
N LEU A 377 -26.74 3.72 7.85
CA LEU A 377 -27.41 2.59 7.22
C LEU A 377 -28.92 2.75 7.38
N SER A 378 -29.69 2.49 6.33
CA SER A 378 -31.15 2.52 6.37
C SER A 378 -31.72 1.31 5.64
N ALA A 379 -32.46 0.46 6.34
CA ALA A 379 -33.12 -0.70 5.77
C ALA A 379 -34.65 -0.61 6.00
N THR A 380 -35.41 -0.46 4.94
CA THR A 380 -36.86 -0.62 4.95
C THR A 380 -37.17 -2.06 4.60
N ILE A 381 -37.72 -2.80 5.56
CA ILE A 381 -37.95 -4.25 5.47
C ILE A 381 -39.47 -4.48 5.47
N GLU A 382 -39.95 -5.37 4.60
CA GLU A 382 -41.32 -5.86 4.56
C GLU A 382 -41.30 -7.39 4.61
N GLY A 383 -42.03 -8.00 5.54
CA GLY A 383 -42.07 -9.45 5.69
C GLY A 383 -42.64 -9.88 7.05
N PRO A 384 -42.60 -11.19 7.35
CA PRO A 384 -42.99 -11.73 8.65
C PRO A 384 -42.15 -11.21 9.82
N GLN A 385 -42.54 -11.51 11.04
CA GLN A 385 -41.77 -11.14 12.23
C GLN A 385 -40.42 -11.87 12.22
N SER A 386 -39.33 -11.13 12.39
CA SER A 386 -37.98 -11.70 12.42
C SER A 386 -37.39 -11.73 13.82
N CYS A 387 -36.23 -12.37 13.92
CA CYS A 387 -35.34 -12.21 15.06
C CYS A 387 -34.79 -10.78 15.13
N GLY A 388 -34.40 -10.37 16.33
CA GLY A 388 -33.55 -9.21 16.58
C GLY A 388 -32.80 -9.47 17.88
N SER A 389 -31.61 -8.92 18.04
CA SER A 389 -30.80 -9.19 19.24
C SER A 389 -30.70 -7.97 20.15
N LYS A 390 -30.34 -8.22 21.41
CA LYS A 390 -30.02 -7.23 22.46
C LYS A 390 -28.54 -7.38 22.83
N ASN A 391 -28.00 -6.46 23.62
CA ASN A 391 -26.58 -6.43 24.01
C ASN A 391 -25.61 -6.28 22.82
N GLY A 392 -26.00 -5.47 21.84
CA GLY A 392 -25.13 -5.09 20.73
C GLY A 392 -23.87 -4.36 21.20
N ILE A 393 -22.76 -4.65 20.54
CA ILE A 393 -21.42 -4.14 20.85
C ILE A 393 -21.24 -2.78 20.17
N GLN A 394 -20.71 -1.81 20.92
CA GLN A 394 -20.49 -0.44 20.41
C GLN A 394 -19.28 -0.35 19.47
N SER A 395 -18.20 -1.06 19.75
CA SER A 395 -17.02 -1.06 18.89
C SER A 395 -16.46 -2.47 18.78
N ILE A 396 -16.11 -2.87 17.57
CA ILE A 396 -15.50 -4.16 17.28
C ILE A 396 -14.26 -3.94 16.42
N THR A 397 -13.15 -4.51 16.86
CA THR A 397 -11.89 -4.48 16.12
C THR A 397 -11.58 -5.90 15.65
N LEU A 398 -11.39 -6.06 14.35
CA LEU A 398 -10.89 -7.30 13.75
C LEU A 398 -9.68 -6.94 12.92
N GLN A 399 -8.55 -7.60 13.20
CA GLN A 399 -7.23 -7.24 12.67
C GLN A 399 -6.89 -5.81 13.07
N GLU A 400 -6.82 -4.88 12.12
CA GLU A 400 -6.47 -3.47 12.32
C GLU A 400 -7.68 -2.53 12.07
N ILE A 401 -8.81 -3.07 11.60
CA ILE A 401 -10.01 -2.30 11.31
C ILE A 401 -10.95 -2.35 12.51
N SER A 402 -11.32 -1.18 12.99
CA SER A 402 -12.29 -0.95 14.05
C SER A 402 -13.55 -0.34 13.47
N VAL A 403 -14.68 -1.01 13.69
CA VAL A 403 -16.02 -0.50 13.37
C VAL A 403 -16.66 0.00 14.65
N THR A 404 -16.97 1.30 14.71
CA THR A 404 -17.66 1.92 15.85
C THR A 404 -19.08 2.30 15.47
N PHE A 405 -20.05 1.73 16.17
CA PHE A 405 -21.48 1.95 15.99
C PHE A 405 -21.99 3.08 16.87
N SER A 406 -22.92 3.87 16.34
CA SER A 406 -23.64 4.92 17.06
C SER A 406 -25.13 4.90 16.72
N ASN A 407 -25.94 5.46 17.62
CA ASN A 407 -27.38 5.55 17.39
C ASN A 407 -27.66 6.50 16.23
N SER A 408 -28.56 6.10 15.33
CA SER A 408 -29.05 6.99 14.29
C SER A 408 -30.17 7.90 14.84
N PRO A 409 -30.33 9.12 14.29
CA PRO A 409 -31.52 9.91 14.55
C PRO A 409 -32.80 9.18 14.10
N PRO A 410 -33.94 9.36 14.78
CA PRO A 410 -35.23 8.83 14.31
C PRO A 410 -35.56 9.29 12.88
N PRO A 411 -36.28 8.48 12.08
CA PRO A 411 -36.83 7.15 12.39
C PRO A 411 -35.78 6.03 12.31
N HIS A 412 -35.82 5.09 13.26
CA HIS A 412 -34.87 3.97 13.29
C HIS A 412 -35.51 2.62 13.69
N ASN A 413 -36.84 2.53 13.76
CA ASN A 413 -37.62 1.34 14.10
C ASN A 413 -37.16 0.60 15.38
N GLY A 414 -36.61 1.34 16.37
CA GLY A 414 -36.08 0.74 17.60
C GLY A 414 -34.67 0.15 17.48
N THR A 415 -34.09 0.10 16.28
CA THR A 415 -32.67 -0.24 16.08
C THR A 415 -31.79 0.85 16.70
N GLN A 416 -30.88 0.43 17.56
CA GLN A 416 -29.90 1.21 18.30
C GLN A 416 -28.57 0.45 18.31
N VAL A 417 -27.53 0.97 18.96
CA VAL A 417 -26.26 0.25 19.12
C VAL A 417 -26.46 -1.08 19.86
N ASN A 418 -27.21 -1.06 20.96
CA ASN A 418 -27.41 -2.19 21.86
C ASN A 418 -28.49 -3.19 21.41
N GLN A 419 -29.29 -2.88 20.39
CA GLN A 419 -30.32 -3.80 19.89
C GLN A 419 -30.74 -3.46 18.45
N GLY A 420 -31.26 -4.43 17.68
CA GLY A 420 -31.85 -4.12 16.37
C GLY A 420 -31.62 -5.14 15.26
N GLN A 421 -31.82 -4.70 14.02
CA GLN A 421 -31.87 -5.54 12.82
C GLN A 421 -30.53 -5.78 12.11
N PHE A 422 -29.58 -4.86 12.19
CA PHE A 422 -28.27 -5.04 11.55
C PHE A 422 -27.43 -6.02 12.36
N HIS A 423 -27.33 -7.26 11.91
CA HIS A 423 -26.53 -8.29 12.55
C HIS A 423 -25.05 -8.12 12.24
N LYS A 424 -24.69 -8.04 10.96
CA LYS A 424 -23.29 -7.89 10.53
C LYS A 424 -23.12 -6.77 9.50
N ILE A 425 -21.99 -6.09 9.57
CA ILE A 425 -21.50 -5.22 8.48
C ILE A 425 -20.49 -6.03 7.66
N ILE A 426 -20.65 -6.02 6.34
CA ILE A 426 -19.81 -6.76 5.41
C ILE A 426 -18.90 -5.76 4.73
N LEU A 427 -17.63 -5.75 5.13
CA LEU A 427 -16.61 -4.86 4.58
C LEU A 427 -15.63 -5.68 3.74
N GLU A 428 -15.13 -5.04 2.70
CA GLU A 428 -13.89 -5.40 2.05
C GLU A 428 -12.82 -4.49 2.63
N ILE A 429 -11.82 -5.12 3.28
CA ILE A 429 -10.78 -4.40 4.01
C ILE A 429 -9.42 -4.49 3.36
#